data_AF-A0A2E2H665-F1
#
_entry.id   AF-A0A2E2H665-F1
#
_cell.length_a   1.000
_cell.length_b   1.000
_cell.length_c   1.000
_cell.angle_alpha   90.00
_cell.angle_beta   90.00
_cell.angle_gamma   90.00
#
_symmetry.space_group_name_H-M   'P 1'
#
loop_
_entity.id
_entity.type
_entity.pdbx_description
1 polymer ?
#
loop_
_entity_poly.entity_id
_entity_poly.type
_entity_poly.pdbx_seq_one_letter_code
_entity_poly.pdbx_strand_id
1 'polypeptide(L)'
;MSCSNRHDAVLVEQMNQLFTDTITKYKDSAGVIPALAGDVFRHHEEDSAAVSDFGSCQNTAKAPVNVSAPEVFMAARYLNAMEQQLEQKGVDMRLRLLDAFLANLGQEQSAHRPAKTCPYSVKQDCVIHPVRPLECRNQSAENAGGAAPEVMSAIQNALQTALAEAEYPADLYDLNHALTIVMHNDDAEIAWLANKDPLAAAALSV
;
A
#
# COMPACT_ATOMS: atom_id res chain seq x y z
N MET A 1 -19.80 28.03 5.10
CA MET A 1 -19.11 27.21 4.09
C MET A 1 -17.63 27.25 4.43
N SER A 2 -17.11 26.09 4.83
CA SER A 2 -16.02 25.88 5.79
C SER A 2 -14.63 26.07 5.18
N CYS A 3 -13.69 26.62 5.95
CA CYS A 3 -12.27 26.69 5.58
C CYS A 3 -11.62 25.30 5.38
N SER A 4 -12.22 24.20 5.87
CA SER A 4 -11.74 22.82 5.63
C SER A 4 -11.67 22.48 4.14
N ASN A 5 -12.77 22.64 3.40
CA ASN A 5 -12.85 22.22 1.99
C ASN A 5 -11.85 22.94 1.07
N ARG A 6 -11.32 24.11 1.47
CA ARG A 6 -10.33 24.84 0.67
C ARG A 6 -8.91 24.32 0.92
N HIS A 7 -8.60 23.83 2.13
CA HIS A 7 -7.28 23.25 2.41
C HIS A 7 -7.15 21.88 1.73
N ASP A 8 -8.19 21.05 1.78
CA ASP A 8 -8.19 19.72 1.15
C ASP A 8 -8.00 19.81 -0.37
N ALA A 9 -8.69 20.76 -1.02
CA ALA A 9 -8.55 20.97 -2.46
C ALA A 9 -7.15 21.44 -2.87
N VAL A 10 -6.49 22.26 -2.03
CA VAL A 10 -5.12 22.71 -2.29
C VAL A 10 -4.13 21.55 -2.12
N LEU A 11 -4.32 20.72 -1.09
CA LEU A 11 -3.48 19.54 -0.87
C LEU A 11 -3.62 18.54 -2.02
N VAL A 12 -4.85 18.22 -2.45
CA VAL A 12 -5.09 17.30 -3.57
C VAL A 12 -4.42 17.81 -4.85
N GLU A 13 -4.57 19.10 -5.18
CA GLU A 13 -3.94 19.69 -6.37
C GLU A 13 -2.40 19.63 -6.29
N GLN A 14 -1.82 19.98 -5.13
CA GLN A 14 -0.37 19.92 -4.91
C GLN A 14 0.16 18.50 -5.05
N MET A 15 -0.52 17.52 -4.45
CA MET A 15 -0.14 16.11 -4.54
C MET A 15 -0.31 15.58 -5.96
N ASN A 16 -1.38 15.97 -6.67
CA ASN A 16 -1.58 15.54 -8.04
C ASN A 16 -0.46 16.07 -8.95
N GLN A 17 -0.13 17.35 -8.85
CA GLN A 17 0.98 17.93 -9.62
C GLN A 17 2.31 17.23 -9.31
N LEU A 18 2.59 16.96 -8.03
CA LEU A 18 3.78 16.22 -7.63
C LEU A 18 3.85 14.83 -8.29
N PHE A 19 2.76 14.05 -8.23
CA PHE A 19 2.74 12.72 -8.82
C PHE A 19 2.85 12.76 -10.34
N THR A 20 2.18 13.71 -11.00
CA THR A 20 2.29 13.94 -12.44
C THR A 20 3.72 14.29 -12.85
N ASP A 21 4.41 15.15 -12.08
CA ASP A 21 5.81 15.49 -12.31
C ASP A 21 6.72 14.25 -12.12
N THR A 22 6.49 13.46 -11.08
CA THR A 22 7.22 12.21 -10.82
C THR A 22 7.02 11.20 -11.95
N ILE A 23 5.78 10.98 -12.41
CA ILE A 23 5.48 10.08 -13.54
C ILE A 23 6.16 10.58 -14.82
N THR A 24 6.07 11.87 -15.11
CA THR A 24 6.68 12.47 -16.30
C THR A 24 8.20 12.30 -16.27
N LYS A 25 8.83 12.54 -15.12
CA LYS A 25 10.28 12.43 -14.95
C LYS A 25 10.80 11.00 -15.10
N TYR A 26 10.06 10.01 -14.61
CA TYR A 26 10.46 8.60 -14.63
C TYR A 26 9.69 7.77 -15.66
N LYS A 27 9.12 8.43 -16.67
CA LYS A 27 8.38 7.74 -17.74
C LYS A 27 9.25 6.64 -18.37
N ASP A 28 8.63 5.49 -18.61
CA ASP A 28 9.26 4.29 -19.18
C ASP A 28 10.44 3.73 -18.35
N SER A 29 10.55 4.12 -17.07
CA SER A 29 11.59 3.67 -16.16
C SER A 29 11.01 2.91 -14.98
N ALA A 30 11.66 1.79 -14.61
CA ALA A 30 11.37 1.07 -13.37
C ALA A 30 11.59 1.92 -12.10
N GLY A 31 12.18 3.11 -12.24
CA GLY A 31 12.32 4.12 -11.19
C GLY A 31 11.02 4.84 -10.81
N VAL A 32 9.96 4.75 -11.62
CA VAL A 32 8.67 5.39 -11.31
C VAL A 32 8.02 4.82 -10.04
N ILE A 33 8.12 3.50 -9.84
CA ILE A 33 7.57 2.78 -8.68
C ILE A 33 8.16 3.29 -7.35
N PRO A 34 9.49 3.24 -7.14
CA PRO A 34 10.08 3.67 -5.88
C PRO A 34 9.95 5.19 -5.69
N ALA A 35 9.89 5.97 -6.76
CA ALA A 35 9.66 7.41 -6.67
C ALA A 35 8.23 7.70 -6.16
N LEU A 36 7.20 7.13 -6.79
CA LEU A 36 5.80 7.31 -6.37
C LEU A 36 5.54 6.79 -4.95
N ALA A 37 5.94 5.55 -4.66
CA ALA A 37 5.75 4.99 -3.32
C ALA A 37 6.49 5.81 -2.25
N GLY A 38 7.71 6.26 -2.55
CA GLY A 38 8.48 7.13 -1.66
C GLY A 38 7.82 8.49 -1.43
N ASP A 39 7.25 9.10 -2.46
CA ASP A 39 6.53 10.37 -2.34
C ASP A 39 5.24 10.21 -1.53
N VAL A 40 4.46 9.15 -1.73
CA VAL A 40 3.27 8.81 -0.92
C VAL A 40 3.63 8.68 0.55
N PHE A 41 4.65 7.88 0.88
CA PHE A 41 5.03 7.60 2.26
C PHE A 41 5.52 8.85 2.99
N ARG A 42 6.34 9.66 2.31
CA ARG A 42 6.94 10.88 2.88
C ARG A 42 5.88 11.93 3.19
N HIS A 43 4.98 12.22 2.26
CA HIS A 43 3.98 13.28 2.46
C HIS A 43 2.95 12.89 3.51
N HIS A 44 2.60 11.60 3.63
CA HIS A 44 1.78 11.16 4.75
C HIS A 44 2.49 11.40 6.10
N GLU A 45 3.79 11.15 6.21
CA GLU A 45 4.55 11.40 7.44
C GLU A 45 4.70 12.90 7.77
N GLU A 46 4.89 13.75 6.75
CA GLU A 46 5.03 15.20 6.93
C GLU A 46 3.71 15.88 7.32
N ASP A 47 2.58 15.44 6.75
CA ASP A 47 1.26 16.05 6.98
C ASP A 47 0.48 15.40 8.14
N SER A 48 0.81 14.16 8.52
CA SER A 48 0.28 13.53 9.73
C SER A 48 1.09 14.00 10.94
N ALA A 49 0.74 15.17 11.47
CA ALA A 49 1.40 15.83 12.60
C ALA A 49 2.00 14.86 13.63
N ALA A 50 3.33 14.75 13.65
CA ALA A 50 4.18 14.28 14.74
C ALA A 50 3.68 13.04 15.53
N VAL A 51 3.56 11.89 14.87
CA VAL A 51 3.63 10.59 15.57
C VAL A 51 5.02 9.99 15.31
N SER A 52 5.96 10.35 16.18
CA SER A 52 7.37 9.91 16.11
C SER A 52 7.59 8.44 16.47
N ASP A 53 6.52 7.72 16.80
CA ASP A 53 6.58 6.32 17.18
C ASP A 53 5.33 5.65 16.58
N PHE A 54 5.43 5.20 15.34
CA PHE A 54 4.45 4.27 14.77
C PHE A 54 4.58 2.96 15.55
N GLY A 55 4.03 2.94 16.75
CA GLY A 55 4.10 1.84 17.70
C GLY A 55 3.68 0.52 17.06
N SER A 56 4.02 -0.58 17.72
CA SER A 56 3.68 -1.94 17.27
C SER A 56 2.26 -1.98 16.71
N CYS A 57 2.12 -2.27 15.40
CA CYS A 57 0.83 -2.37 14.72
C CYS A 57 -0.04 -3.36 15.50
N GLN A 58 -1.08 -2.88 16.18
CA GLN A 58 -1.97 -3.71 16.98
C GLN A 58 -3.03 -4.42 16.12
N ASN A 59 -2.95 -4.29 14.79
CA ASN A 59 -3.96 -4.83 13.89
C ASN A 59 -3.80 -6.34 13.72
N THR A 60 -4.72 -7.07 14.34
CA THR A 60 -5.34 -8.24 13.72
C THR A 60 -5.94 -7.79 12.39
N ALA A 61 -5.51 -8.34 11.26
CA ALA A 61 -6.06 -8.03 9.93
C ALA A 61 -7.58 -8.29 9.91
N LYS A 62 -8.39 -7.28 10.24
CA LYS A 62 -9.87 -7.36 10.31
C LYS A 62 -10.53 -6.92 9.00
N ALA A 63 -9.78 -6.34 8.07
CA ALA A 63 -10.26 -5.83 6.79
C ALA A 63 -9.15 -5.94 5.73
N PRO A 64 -9.51 -5.97 4.44
CA PRO A 64 -8.54 -5.76 3.36
C PRO A 64 -7.82 -4.42 3.56
N VAL A 65 -6.53 -4.41 3.24
CA VAL A 65 -5.73 -3.17 3.25
C VAL A 65 -5.70 -2.65 1.83
N ASN A 66 -6.28 -1.47 1.62
CA ASN A 66 -6.37 -0.82 0.32
C ASN A 66 -4.99 -0.26 -0.05
N VAL A 67 -4.48 -0.63 -1.22
CA VAL A 67 -3.16 -0.19 -1.67
C VAL A 67 -3.14 0.11 -3.15
N SER A 68 -2.33 1.08 -3.56
CA SER A 68 -2.06 1.35 -4.97
C SER A 68 -1.04 0.37 -5.55
N ALA A 69 -0.99 0.23 -6.88
CA ALA A 69 -0.01 -0.62 -7.55
C ALA A 69 1.45 -0.27 -7.20
N PRO A 70 1.90 1.01 -7.19
CA PRO A 70 3.26 1.36 -6.78
C PRO A 70 3.62 0.87 -5.38
N GLU A 71 2.69 0.91 -4.42
CA GLU A 71 2.91 0.41 -3.07
C GLU A 71 3.06 -1.11 -3.03
N VAL A 72 2.23 -1.84 -3.79
CA VAL A 72 2.34 -3.31 -3.92
C VAL A 72 3.70 -3.70 -4.47
N PHE A 73 4.14 -3.09 -5.59
CA PHE A 73 5.43 -3.42 -6.19
C PHE A 73 6.60 -3.06 -5.27
N MET A 74 6.52 -1.93 -4.57
CA MET A 74 7.55 -1.56 -3.59
C MET A 74 7.63 -2.57 -2.43
N ALA A 75 6.49 -3.01 -1.90
CA ALA A 75 6.43 -4.03 -0.87
C ALA A 75 6.94 -5.40 -1.37
N ALA A 76 6.58 -5.80 -2.59
CA ALA A 76 7.06 -7.04 -3.21
C ALA A 76 8.59 -7.03 -3.41
N ARG A 77 9.14 -5.94 -3.97
CA ARG A 77 10.60 -5.75 -4.12
C ARG A 77 11.32 -5.90 -2.78
N TYR A 78 10.79 -5.26 -1.74
CA TYR A 78 11.36 -5.34 -0.39
C TYR A 78 11.28 -6.76 0.18
N LEU A 79 10.14 -7.44 0.07
CA LEU A 79 9.96 -8.81 0.56
C LEU A 79 10.88 -9.79 -0.16
N ASN A 80 11.02 -9.67 -1.48
CA ASN A 80 11.96 -10.47 -2.27
C ASN A 80 13.41 -10.22 -1.83
N ALA A 81 13.80 -8.97 -1.58
CA ALA A 81 15.13 -8.66 -1.06
C ALA A 81 15.39 -9.23 0.35
N MET A 82 14.33 -9.43 1.15
CA MET A 82 14.39 -9.98 2.50
C MET A 82 14.20 -11.50 2.57
N GLU A 83 13.89 -12.16 1.45
CA GLU A 83 13.50 -13.56 1.39
C GLU A 83 14.46 -14.48 2.15
N GLN A 84 15.75 -14.42 1.82
CA GLN A 84 16.78 -15.24 2.46
C GLN A 84 16.86 -15.00 3.98
N GLN A 85 16.68 -13.76 4.44
CA GLN A 85 16.71 -13.44 5.87
C GLN A 85 15.47 -13.94 6.61
N LEU A 86 14.32 -13.95 5.93
CA LEU A 86 13.07 -14.49 6.45
C LEU A 86 13.13 -16.02 6.54
N GLU A 87 13.67 -16.70 5.53
CA GLU A 87 13.87 -18.14 5.52
C GLU A 87 14.77 -18.61 6.67
N GLN A 88 15.89 -17.90 6.93
CA GLN A 88 16.77 -18.17 8.07
C GLN A 88 16.06 -18.04 9.42
N LYS A 89 14.98 -17.27 9.48
CA LYS A 89 14.11 -17.12 10.66
C LYS A 89 12.93 -18.10 10.66
N GLY A 90 12.89 -19.04 9.71
CA GLY A 90 11.82 -20.04 9.55
C GLY A 90 10.52 -19.45 9.00
N VAL A 91 10.61 -18.39 8.20
CA VAL A 91 9.45 -17.68 7.63
C VAL A 91 9.45 -17.83 6.11
N ASP A 92 8.48 -18.56 5.59
CA ASP A 92 8.11 -18.54 4.18
C ASP A 92 7.05 -17.46 3.97
N MET A 93 7.44 -16.34 3.36
CA MET A 93 6.54 -15.20 3.16
C MET A 93 5.49 -15.48 2.09
N ARG A 94 5.83 -16.23 1.03
CA ARG A 94 4.89 -16.54 -0.06
C ARG A 94 3.76 -17.41 0.46
N LEU A 95 4.10 -18.45 1.21
CA LEU A 95 3.11 -19.32 1.85
C LEU A 95 2.25 -18.55 2.86
N ARG A 96 2.83 -17.68 3.68
CA ARG A 96 2.08 -16.85 4.63
C ARG A 96 1.08 -15.90 3.97
N LEU A 97 1.46 -15.28 2.86
CA LEU A 97 0.56 -14.40 2.10
C LEU A 97 -0.60 -15.19 1.48
N LEU A 98 -0.29 -16.34 0.90
CA LEU A 98 -1.31 -17.24 0.36
C LEU A 98 -2.28 -17.69 1.45
N ASP A 99 -1.79 -18.10 2.62
CA ASP A 99 -2.63 -18.49 3.76
C ASP A 99 -3.52 -17.33 4.22
N ALA A 100 -2.97 -16.11 4.31
CA ALA A 100 -3.73 -14.92 4.69
C ALA A 100 -4.80 -14.55 3.66
N PHE A 101 -4.48 -14.62 2.36
CA PHE A 101 -5.43 -14.41 1.28
C PHE A 101 -6.56 -15.45 1.29
N LEU A 102 -6.23 -16.74 1.39
CA LEU A 102 -7.23 -17.82 1.47
C LEU A 102 -8.11 -17.70 2.71
N ALA A 103 -7.55 -17.27 3.85
CA ALA A 103 -8.31 -16.99 5.05
C ALA A 103 -9.30 -15.81 4.90
N ASN A 104 -9.03 -14.87 4.00
CA ASN A 104 -9.95 -13.76 3.67
C ASN A 104 -11.05 -14.20 2.70
N LEU A 105 -10.74 -15.03 1.69
CA LEU A 105 -11.76 -15.61 0.79
C LEU A 105 -12.83 -16.44 1.53
N GLY A 106 -12.42 -17.17 2.57
CA GLY A 106 -13.33 -17.98 3.39
C GLY A 106 -14.24 -17.18 4.34
N GLN A 107 -14.02 -15.86 4.46
CA GLN A 107 -14.75 -15.01 5.41
C GLN A 107 -15.99 -14.31 4.83
N GLU A 108 -16.24 -14.36 3.52
CA GLU A 108 -17.53 -13.91 2.96
C GLU A 108 -18.72 -14.73 3.50
N GLN A 109 -18.48 -15.95 3.99
CA GLN A 109 -19.51 -16.80 4.61
C GLN A 109 -19.43 -16.89 6.15
N SER A 110 -18.41 -16.29 6.78
CA SER A 110 -18.20 -16.43 8.22
C SER A 110 -17.62 -15.14 8.78
N ALA A 111 -18.51 -14.23 9.15
CA ALA A 111 -18.24 -12.95 9.80
C ALA A 111 -17.48 -13.02 11.16
N HIS A 112 -16.87 -14.15 11.52
CA HIS A 112 -16.47 -14.48 12.90
C HIS A 112 -15.08 -15.13 13.05
N ARG A 113 -14.17 -15.07 12.07
CA ARG A 113 -12.80 -15.57 12.31
C ARG A 113 -11.70 -14.69 11.68
N PRO A 114 -11.31 -13.58 12.33
CA PRO A 114 -10.16 -12.81 11.89
C PRO A 114 -8.90 -13.69 11.85
N ALA A 115 -8.01 -13.42 10.88
CA ALA A 115 -6.64 -13.89 10.97
C ALA A 115 -6.08 -13.43 12.32
N LYS A 116 -5.69 -14.38 13.19
CA LYS A 116 -5.32 -14.06 14.59
C LYS A 116 -4.12 -13.10 14.68
N THR A 117 -3.35 -12.97 13.61
CA THR A 117 -2.14 -12.15 13.51
C THR A 117 -1.94 -11.64 12.09
N CYS A 118 -1.51 -10.38 11.93
CA CYS A 118 -1.08 -9.82 10.66
C CYS A 118 0.01 -10.70 9.99
N PRO A 119 -0.10 -11.04 8.69
CA PRO A 119 0.86 -11.94 8.01
C PRO A 119 2.29 -11.38 7.98
N TYR A 120 2.43 -10.06 8.06
CA TYR A 120 3.72 -9.35 8.09
C TYR A 120 4.36 -9.30 9.48
N SER A 121 3.72 -9.84 10.52
CA SER A 121 4.28 -9.89 11.87
C SER A 121 5.21 -11.11 12.04
N VAL A 122 6.48 -10.84 12.32
CA VAL A 122 7.50 -11.84 12.63
C VAL A 122 8.16 -11.45 13.94
N LYS A 123 7.95 -12.27 15.00
CA LYS A 123 8.46 -12.00 16.35
C LYS A 123 8.06 -10.62 16.90
N GLN A 124 6.83 -10.19 16.63
CA GLN A 124 6.25 -8.89 17.02
C GLN A 124 6.75 -7.68 16.20
N ASP A 125 7.66 -7.89 15.25
CA ASP A 125 8.10 -6.87 14.31
C ASP A 125 7.35 -6.98 12.98
N CYS A 126 7.02 -5.84 12.39
CA CYS A 126 6.43 -5.80 11.05
C CYS A 126 7.54 -5.83 10.00
N VAL A 127 7.62 -6.91 9.23
CA VAL A 127 8.71 -7.09 8.25
C VAL A 127 8.68 -6.03 7.15
N ILE A 128 7.49 -5.59 6.73
CA ILE A 128 7.33 -4.53 5.72
C ILE A 128 7.38 -3.11 6.31
N HIS A 129 7.82 -2.91 7.56
CA HIS A 129 7.82 -1.60 8.21
C HIS A 129 8.36 -0.45 7.31
N PRO A 130 9.52 -0.60 6.64
CA PRO A 130 10.08 0.48 5.81
C PRO A 130 9.23 0.84 4.58
N VAL A 131 8.39 -0.08 4.13
CA VAL A 131 7.54 0.03 2.93
C VAL A 131 6.08 -0.22 3.28
N ARG A 132 5.68 0.12 4.51
CA ARG A 132 4.28 -0.01 4.95
C ARG A 132 3.39 0.81 4.02
N PRO A 133 2.31 0.23 3.50
CA PRO A 133 1.37 0.99 2.68
C PRO A 133 0.73 2.13 3.46
N LEU A 134 0.20 3.10 2.72
CA LEU A 134 -0.44 4.31 3.20
C LEU A 134 -1.55 4.00 4.21
N GLU A 135 -2.45 3.08 3.87
CA GLU A 135 -3.53 2.62 4.75
C GLU A 135 -3.00 2.03 6.08
N CYS A 136 -1.90 1.26 6.04
CA CYS A 136 -1.26 0.73 7.26
C CYS A 136 -0.63 1.85 8.12
N ARG A 137 -0.10 2.89 7.49
CA ARG A 137 0.46 4.06 8.17
C ARG A 137 -0.64 4.86 8.84
N ASN A 138 -1.71 5.17 8.11
CA ASN A 138 -2.88 5.88 8.64
C ASN A 138 -3.48 5.17 9.84
N GLN A 139 -3.73 3.86 9.75
CA GLN A 139 -4.24 3.06 10.88
C GLN A 139 -3.32 3.09 12.10
N SER A 140 -1.99 3.06 11.91
CA SER A 140 -1.03 3.15 13.01
C SER A 140 -1.06 4.53 13.67
N ALA A 141 -1.23 5.56 12.86
CA ALA A 141 -1.28 6.96 13.27
C ALA A 141 -2.60 7.26 14.04
N GLU A 142 -3.75 6.79 13.55
CA GLU A 142 -5.05 6.82 14.25
C GLU A 142 -4.98 6.16 15.64
N ASN A 143 -4.37 4.98 15.73
CA ASN A 143 -4.19 4.27 16.99
C ASN A 143 -3.30 5.03 17.98
N ALA A 144 -2.36 5.84 17.49
CA ALA A 144 -1.52 6.71 18.30
C ALA A 144 -2.18 8.06 18.64
N GLY A 145 -3.44 8.26 18.22
CA GLY A 145 -4.18 9.50 18.43
C GLY A 145 -3.81 10.63 17.46
N GLY A 146 -3.10 10.33 16.38
CA GLY A 146 -2.65 11.31 15.41
C GLY A 146 -2.72 10.79 13.98
N ALA A 147 -3.84 11.01 13.29
CA ALA A 147 -3.91 11.34 11.86
C ALA A 147 -5.36 11.65 11.47
N ALA A 148 -5.52 12.49 10.45
CA ALA A 148 -6.80 12.83 9.85
C ALA A 148 -6.99 11.95 8.60
N PRO A 149 -8.03 11.08 8.55
CA PRO A 149 -8.36 10.26 7.36
C PRO A 149 -8.45 11.04 6.04
N GLU A 150 -8.66 12.35 6.15
CA GLU A 150 -8.69 13.34 5.07
C GLU A 150 -7.33 13.43 4.33
N VAL A 151 -6.20 13.40 5.04
CA VAL A 151 -4.85 13.47 4.44
C VAL A 151 -4.56 12.22 3.61
N MET A 152 -4.83 11.04 4.18
CA MET A 152 -4.69 9.76 3.49
C MET A 152 -5.54 9.73 2.21
N SER A 153 -6.80 10.14 2.31
CA SER A 153 -7.73 10.18 1.18
C SER A 153 -7.27 11.17 0.11
N ALA A 154 -6.75 12.34 0.49
CA ALA A 154 -6.23 13.33 -0.44
C ALA A 154 -5.03 12.81 -1.24
N ILE A 155 -4.04 12.21 -0.56
CA ILE A 155 -2.85 11.62 -1.18
C ILE A 155 -3.27 10.49 -2.13
N GLN A 156 -4.15 9.60 -1.69
CA GLN A 156 -4.60 8.48 -2.49
C GLN A 156 -5.36 8.93 -3.75
N ASN A 157 -6.33 9.84 -3.61
CA ASN A 157 -7.09 10.37 -4.74
C ASN A 157 -6.19 11.09 -5.76
N ALA A 158 -5.23 11.87 -5.27
CA ALA A 158 -4.26 12.55 -6.11
C ALA A 158 -3.40 11.56 -6.92
N LEU A 159 -2.93 10.48 -6.28
CA LEU A 159 -2.14 9.43 -6.93
C LEU A 159 -2.97 8.70 -7.99
N GLN A 160 -4.20 8.28 -7.67
CA GLN A 160 -5.07 7.59 -8.62
C GLN A 160 -5.37 8.46 -9.84
N THR A 161 -5.61 9.76 -9.62
CA THR A 161 -5.82 10.73 -10.71
C THR A 161 -4.59 10.82 -11.61
N ALA A 162 -3.40 11.00 -11.03
CA ALA A 162 -2.16 11.12 -11.79
C ALA A 162 -1.82 9.83 -12.57
N LEU A 163 -2.06 8.65 -11.98
CA LEU A 163 -1.88 7.36 -12.66
C LEU A 163 -2.85 7.23 -13.84
N ALA A 164 -4.14 7.55 -13.65
CA ALA A 164 -5.15 7.46 -14.69
C ALA A 164 -4.86 8.41 -15.87
N GLU A 165 -4.44 9.65 -15.59
CA GLU A 165 -4.05 10.63 -16.62
C GLU A 165 -2.82 10.18 -17.42
N ALA A 166 -1.94 9.39 -16.81
CA ALA A 166 -0.76 8.82 -17.45
C ALA A 166 -1.00 7.41 -18.04
N GLU A 167 -2.25 6.95 -18.10
CA GLU A 167 -2.68 5.65 -18.64
C GLU A 167 -2.11 4.42 -17.89
N TYR A 168 -1.69 4.59 -16.64
CA TYR A 168 -1.38 3.47 -15.76
C TYR A 168 -2.66 2.94 -15.08
N PRO A 169 -2.72 1.64 -14.73
CA PRO A 169 -3.76 1.12 -13.84
C PRO A 169 -3.80 1.88 -12.52
N ALA A 170 -4.96 2.44 -12.18
CA ALA A 170 -5.16 3.38 -11.08
C ALA A 170 -6.11 2.85 -9.99
N ASP A 171 -6.53 1.59 -10.07
CA ASP A 171 -7.37 0.97 -9.06
C ASP A 171 -6.63 0.77 -7.72
N LEU A 172 -7.41 0.50 -6.68
CA LEU A 172 -6.90 0.04 -5.40
C LEU A 172 -7.06 -1.47 -5.32
N TYR A 173 -6.11 -2.12 -4.66
CA TYR A 173 -6.04 -3.57 -4.57
C TYR A 173 -6.03 -4.02 -3.10
N ASP A 174 -6.51 -5.25 -2.84
CA ASP A 174 -6.26 -5.91 -1.56
C ASP A 174 -4.77 -6.28 -1.48
N LEU A 175 -4.07 -5.77 -0.46
CA LEU A 175 -2.64 -5.98 -0.30
C LEU A 175 -2.22 -7.45 -0.30
N ASN A 176 -2.95 -8.33 0.40
CA ASN A 176 -2.57 -9.74 0.51
C ASN A 176 -2.75 -10.46 -0.83
N HIS A 177 -3.86 -10.23 -1.51
CA HIS A 177 -4.13 -10.78 -2.83
C HIS A 177 -3.12 -10.25 -3.86
N ALA A 178 -2.91 -8.93 -3.92
CA ALA A 178 -1.99 -8.31 -4.85
C ALA A 178 -0.54 -8.78 -4.65
N LEU A 179 -0.07 -8.87 -3.40
CA LEU A 179 1.26 -9.42 -3.12
C LEU A 179 1.35 -10.91 -3.45
N THR A 180 0.28 -11.69 -3.24
CA THR A 180 0.24 -13.09 -3.68
C THR A 180 0.41 -13.20 -5.20
N ILE A 181 -0.22 -12.31 -5.98
CA ILE A 181 -0.06 -12.25 -7.44
C ILE A 181 1.40 -11.91 -7.80
N VAL A 182 1.92 -10.79 -7.30
CA VAL A 182 3.24 -10.29 -7.72
C VAL A 182 4.38 -11.20 -7.27
N MET A 183 4.30 -11.78 -6.08
CA MET A 183 5.37 -12.66 -5.58
C MET A 183 5.41 -14.04 -6.26
N HIS A 184 4.39 -14.39 -7.06
CA HIS A 184 4.35 -15.61 -7.88
C HIS A 184 4.39 -15.31 -9.39
N ASN A 185 4.53 -14.05 -9.78
CA ASN A 185 4.60 -13.62 -11.17
C ASN A 185 5.71 -12.57 -11.35
N ASP A 186 6.89 -13.02 -11.74
CA ASP A 186 8.07 -12.17 -11.94
C ASP A 186 7.87 -11.10 -13.03
N ASP A 187 6.93 -11.32 -13.95
CA ASP A 187 6.62 -10.39 -15.06
C ASP A 187 5.56 -9.35 -14.69
N ALA A 188 4.94 -9.43 -13.51
CA ALA A 188 3.85 -8.53 -13.12
C ALA A 188 4.29 -7.06 -13.16
N GLU A 189 5.46 -6.74 -12.61
CA GLU A 189 5.95 -5.36 -12.61
C GLU A 189 6.20 -4.83 -14.04
N ILE A 190 6.79 -5.66 -14.90
CA ILE A 190 7.04 -5.33 -16.31
C ILE A 190 5.72 -5.09 -17.04
N ALA A 191 4.71 -5.94 -16.80
CA ALA A 191 3.39 -5.79 -17.37
C ALA A 191 2.73 -4.47 -16.93
N TRP A 192 2.85 -4.10 -15.65
CA TRP A 192 2.32 -2.83 -15.15
C TRP A 192 3.02 -1.61 -15.75
N LEU A 193 4.35 -1.65 -15.87
CA LEU A 193 5.12 -0.61 -16.56
C LEU A 193 4.76 -0.49 -18.06
N ALA A 194 4.19 -1.54 -18.65
CA ALA A 194 3.65 -1.55 -20.01
C ALA A 194 2.15 -1.20 -20.07
N ASN A 195 1.62 -0.51 -19.06
CA ASN A 195 0.23 -0.08 -18.93
C ASN A 195 -0.78 -1.25 -18.97
N LYS A 196 -0.38 -2.44 -18.50
CA LYS A 196 -1.30 -3.56 -18.25
C LYS A 196 -1.63 -3.62 -16.78
N ASP A 197 -2.79 -4.16 -16.44
CA ASP A 197 -3.15 -4.40 -15.04
C ASP A 197 -2.97 -5.88 -14.66
N PRO A 198 -1.79 -6.29 -14.19
CA PRO A 198 -1.59 -7.65 -13.67
C PRO A 198 -2.29 -7.86 -12.32
N LEU A 199 -2.70 -6.79 -11.64
CA LEU A 199 -3.31 -6.82 -10.32
C LEU A 199 -4.85 -6.82 -10.37
N ALA A 200 -5.45 -6.79 -11.56
CA ALA A 200 -6.90 -6.71 -11.76
C ALA A 200 -7.71 -7.72 -10.93
N ALA A 201 -7.18 -8.93 -10.71
CA ALA A 201 -7.85 -9.94 -9.89
C ALA A 201 -7.93 -9.55 -8.39
N ALA A 202 -7.03 -8.69 -7.93
CA ALA A 202 -6.99 -8.14 -6.58
C ALA A 202 -7.68 -6.78 -6.43
N ALA A 203 -8.26 -6.24 -7.51
CA ALA A 203 -8.93 -4.95 -7.49
C ALA A 203 -10.12 -4.97 -6.51
N LEU A 204 -10.22 -3.92 -5.70
CA LEU A 204 -11.33 -3.73 -4.78
C LEU A 204 -12.44 -2.97 -5.49
N SER A 205 -13.65 -3.52 -5.44
CA SER A 205 -14.84 -2.82 -5.94
C SER A 205 -15.17 -1.68 -4.97
N VAL A 206 -14.95 -0.43 -5.41
CA VAL A 206 -15.45 0.79 -4.75
C VAL A 206 -16.88 1.10 -5.20
#